data_AF-A0A3L7RCX8-F1
#
_entry.id   AF-A0A3L7RCX8-F1
#
_cell.length_a   1.000
_cell.length_b   1.000
_cell.length_c   1.000
_cell.angle_alpha   90.00
_cell.angle_beta   90.00
_cell.angle_gamma   90.00
#
_symmetry.space_group_name_H-M   'P 1'
#
loop_
_entity.id
_entity.type
_entity.pdbx_description
1 polymer ?
#
loop_
_entity_poly.entity_id
_entity_poly.type
_entity_poly.pdbx_seq_one_letter_code
_entity_poly.pdbx_strand_id
1 'polypeptide(L)'
;MKLKDELLKIVVRLDQAGIDYALCGGLAVAVHGHPRMTKDIDILIRPESLEAAKAALADIAYDLESGLFRFNPNTDQESQMYRVSRAEDHHLMTLDLMLVAPVFEPVWNDRETVSLGGIAIKVVSKKGLITMKNVAGRPQDIADIDALRRLDGE
;
A
#
# COMPACT_ATOMS: atom_id res chain seq x y z
N MET A 1 -13.53 14.23 -0.56
CA MET A 1 -12.10 14.34 -0.19
C MET A 1 -11.24 13.71 -1.30
N LYS A 2 -10.05 14.24 -1.61
CA LYS A 2 -9.16 13.66 -2.64
C LYS A 2 -8.24 12.62 -2.01
N LEU A 3 -8.16 11.43 -2.63
CA LEU A 3 -7.37 10.30 -2.12
C LEU A 3 -5.88 10.63 -1.92
N LYS A 4 -5.33 11.51 -2.75
CA LYS A 4 -3.95 12.02 -2.61
C LYS A 4 -3.73 12.74 -1.27
N ASP A 5 -4.66 13.62 -0.88
CA ASP A 5 -4.50 14.40 0.34
C ASP A 5 -4.56 13.48 1.57
N GLU A 6 -5.38 12.43 1.48
CA GLU A 6 -5.49 11.42 2.52
C GLU A 6 -4.23 10.55 2.63
N LEU A 7 -3.67 10.12 1.49
CA LEU A 7 -2.37 9.46 1.46
C LEU A 7 -1.29 10.30 2.14
N LEU A 8 -1.23 11.61 1.84
CA LEU A 8 -0.22 12.50 2.44
C LEU A 8 -0.39 12.62 3.96
N LYS A 9 -1.62 12.63 4.48
CA LYS A 9 -1.87 12.60 5.93
C LYS A 9 -1.36 11.30 6.57
N ILE A 10 -1.67 10.16 5.96
CA ILE A 10 -1.25 8.83 6.44
C ILE A 10 0.28 8.75 6.50
N VAL A 11 0.96 9.06 5.40
CA VAL A 11 2.43 8.90 5.34
C VAL A 11 3.15 9.85 6.30
N VAL A 12 2.70 11.11 6.42
CA VAL A 12 3.26 12.05 7.40
C VAL A 12 3.06 11.52 8.82
N ARG A 13 1.91 10.93 9.13
CA ARG A 13 1.65 10.35 10.46
C ARG A 13 2.54 9.14 10.74
N LEU A 14 2.77 8.27 9.75
CA LEU A 14 3.69 7.13 9.87
C LEU A 14 5.14 7.59 10.05
N ASP A 15 5.58 8.60 9.27
CA ASP A 15 6.92 9.20 9.39
C ASP A 15 7.13 9.79 10.81
N GLN A 16 6.15 10.51 11.34
CA GLN A 16 6.19 11.07 12.71
C GLN A 16 6.23 9.98 13.80
N ALA A 17 5.67 8.80 13.53
CA ALA A 17 5.76 7.65 14.42
C ALA A 17 7.06 6.84 14.26
N GLY A 18 7.93 7.20 13.31
CA GLY A 18 9.14 6.43 13.00
C GLY A 18 8.83 5.07 12.36
N ILE A 19 7.70 4.95 11.67
CA ILE A 19 7.25 3.70 11.06
C ILE A 19 7.66 3.69 9.59
N ASP A 20 8.58 2.80 9.24
CA ASP A 20 8.92 2.55 7.84
C ASP A 20 7.73 1.96 7.08
N TYR A 21 7.57 2.39 5.82
CA TYR A 21 6.49 1.94 4.96
C TYR A 21 6.88 1.93 3.47
N ALA A 22 5.96 1.44 2.63
CA ALA A 22 5.91 1.66 1.19
C ALA A 22 4.47 1.90 0.74
N LEU A 23 4.21 2.92 -0.05
CA LEU A 23 3.01 2.96 -0.89
C LEU A 23 3.02 1.79 -1.88
N CYS A 24 1.93 1.05 -1.97
CA CYS A 24 1.75 -0.02 -2.95
C CYS A 24 0.37 0.07 -3.62
N GLY A 25 -0.12 -1.04 -4.17
CA GLY A 25 -1.46 -1.14 -4.74
C GLY A 25 -1.76 -0.14 -5.85
N GLY A 26 -3.00 0.33 -5.93
CA GLY A 26 -3.50 1.11 -7.07
C GLY A 26 -2.85 2.50 -7.23
N LEU A 27 -2.55 3.17 -6.12
CA LEU A 27 -1.89 4.49 -6.16
C LEU A 27 -0.43 4.37 -6.58
N ALA A 28 0.27 3.30 -6.21
CA ALA A 28 1.62 3.05 -6.70
C ALA A 28 1.65 2.84 -8.23
N VAL A 29 0.63 2.20 -8.81
CA VAL A 29 0.51 2.08 -10.29
C VAL A 29 0.47 3.47 -10.94
N ALA A 30 -0.27 4.41 -10.34
CA ALA A 30 -0.36 5.78 -10.83
C ALA A 30 0.96 6.54 -10.67
N VAL A 31 1.69 6.34 -9.58
CA VAL A 31 3.05 6.91 -9.38
C VAL A 31 4.00 6.42 -10.48
N HIS A 32 3.89 5.16 -10.88
CA HIS A 32 4.70 4.54 -11.93
C HIS A 32 4.25 4.88 -13.37
N GLY A 33 3.37 5.88 -13.53
CA GLY A 33 3.02 6.44 -14.84
C GLY A 33 1.77 5.86 -15.49
N HIS A 34 1.03 4.95 -14.84
CA HIS A 34 -0.24 4.44 -15.34
C HIS A 34 -1.43 4.88 -14.47
N PRO A 35 -2.23 5.88 -14.89
CA PRO A 35 -3.37 6.33 -14.11
C PRO A 35 -4.36 5.20 -13.78
N ARG A 36 -4.57 4.96 -12.48
CA ARG A 36 -5.46 3.89 -11.98
C ARG A 36 -6.52 4.47 -11.06
N MET A 37 -7.79 4.23 -11.37
CA MET A 37 -8.90 4.63 -10.48
C MET A 37 -8.97 3.68 -9.28
N THR A 38 -8.69 4.16 -8.07
CA THR A 38 -8.78 3.40 -6.82
C THR A 38 -9.61 4.12 -5.77
N LYS A 39 -10.13 3.35 -4.81
CA LYS A 39 -10.86 3.85 -3.64
C LYS A 39 -10.09 3.65 -2.34
N ASP A 40 -9.15 2.71 -2.36
CA ASP A 40 -8.39 2.28 -1.19
C ASP A 40 -6.94 2.79 -1.28
N ILE A 41 -6.32 2.98 -0.12
CA ILE A 41 -4.89 3.26 0.03
C ILE A 41 -4.24 1.98 0.54
N ASP A 42 -3.23 1.50 -0.17
CA ASP A 42 -2.48 0.30 0.21
C ASP A 42 -1.07 0.71 0.65
N ILE A 43 -0.68 0.33 1.87
CA ILE A 43 0.64 0.58 2.43
C ILE A 43 1.27 -0.74 2.88
N LEU A 44 2.48 -1.03 2.43
CA LEU A 44 3.31 -2.12 2.91
C LEU A 44 4.07 -1.67 4.16
N ILE A 45 4.01 -2.46 5.24
CA ILE A 45 4.75 -2.25 6.50
C ILE A 45 5.36 -3.57 7.01
N ARG A 46 6.38 -3.48 7.87
CA ARG A 46 6.86 -4.68 8.57
C ARG A 46 5.84 -5.18 9.60
N PRO A 47 5.70 -6.50 9.80
CA PRO A 47 4.76 -7.06 10.79
C PRO A 47 4.95 -6.52 12.21
N GLU A 48 6.19 -6.33 12.65
CA GLU A 48 6.52 -5.80 13.98
C GLU A 48 6.06 -4.35 14.19
N SER A 49 5.84 -3.60 13.11
CA SER A 49 5.37 -2.21 13.15
C SER A 49 3.85 -2.10 13.22
N LEU A 50 3.10 -3.19 13.08
CA LEU A 50 1.64 -3.15 12.93
C LEU A 50 0.93 -2.50 14.12
N GLU A 51 1.28 -2.86 15.35
CA GLU A 51 0.62 -2.29 16.55
C GLU A 51 0.96 -0.81 16.73
N ALA A 52 2.21 -0.41 16.46
CA ALA A 52 2.59 1.00 16.46
C ALA A 52 1.88 1.80 15.35
N ALA A 53 1.71 1.20 14.17
CA ALA A 53 1.00 1.80 13.05
C ALA A 53 -0.48 2.00 13.38
N LYS A 54 -1.15 0.98 13.93
CA LYS A 54 -2.54 1.10 14.38
C LYS A 54 -2.71 2.24 15.38
N ALA A 55 -1.86 2.30 16.40
CA ALA A 55 -1.91 3.38 17.40
C ALA A 55 -1.70 4.75 16.76
N ALA A 56 -0.73 4.89 15.84
CA ALA A 56 -0.47 6.15 15.15
C ALA A 56 -1.63 6.59 14.24
N LEU A 57 -2.22 5.64 13.52
CA LEU A 57 -3.32 5.88 12.58
C LEU A 57 -4.63 6.22 13.29
N ALA A 58 -4.85 5.71 14.50
CA ALA A 58 -5.99 6.08 15.33
C ALA A 58 -6.02 7.59 15.64
N ASP A 59 -4.86 8.25 15.80
CA ASP A 59 -4.77 9.70 16.03
C ASP A 59 -5.31 10.55 14.86
N ILE A 60 -5.38 9.97 13.66
CA ILE A 60 -5.95 10.59 12.46
C ILE A 60 -7.28 9.93 12.05
N ALA A 61 -7.95 9.31 13.03
CA ALA A 61 -9.27 8.69 12.95
C ALA A 61 -9.38 7.48 11.99
N TYR A 62 -8.26 6.79 11.75
CA TYR A 62 -8.30 5.42 11.22
C TYR A 62 -8.37 4.45 12.41
N ASP A 63 -9.57 4.29 12.96
CA ASP A 63 -9.86 3.51 14.17
C ASP A 63 -10.96 2.46 13.95
N LEU A 64 -11.57 2.40 12.76
CA LEU A 64 -12.54 1.37 12.40
C LEU A 64 -11.80 0.12 11.89
N GLU A 65 -11.47 -0.77 12.82
CA GLU A 65 -10.76 -2.01 12.54
C GLU A 65 -11.66 -3.03 11.81
N SER A 66 -11.24 -3.49 10.63
CA SER A 66 -11.84 -4.65 9.94
C SER A 66 -11.09 -5.95 10.23
N GLY A 67 -9.87 -5.86 10.78
CA GLY A 67 -9.06 -6.99 11.21
C GLY A 67 -8.05 -7.48 10.17
N LEU A 68 -7.48 -8.65 10.46
CA LEU A 68 -6.42 -9.30 9.68
C LEU A 68 -7.02 -10.28 8.67
N PHE A 69 -6.61 -10.14 7.41
CA PHE A 69 -6.93 -11.03 6.30
C PHE A 69 -5.67 -11.78 5.88
N ARG A 70 -5.83 -13.07 5.56
CA ARG A 70 -4.75 -13.91 5.05
C ARG A 70 -5.06 -14.33 3.61
N PHE A 71 -4.04 -14.29 2.77
CA PHE A 71 -4.10 -14.71 1.38
C PHE A 71 -3.11 -15.84 1.13
N ASN A 72 -3.49 -16.79 0.26
CA ASN A 72 -2.70 -17.98 -0.06
C ASN A 72 -2.18 -18.72 1.19
N PRO A 73 -3.03 -19.03 2.18
CA PRO A 73 -2.56 -19.60 3.44
C PRO A 73 -1.89 -20.96 3.21
N ASN A 74 -0.79 -21.23 3.92
CA ASN A 74 -0.01 -22.47 3.82
C ASN A 74 0.71 -22.66 2.47
N THR A 75 1.05 -21.57 1.78
CA THR A 75 1.91 -21.60 0.58
C THR A 75 3.14 -20.71 0.76
N ASP A 76 4.10 -20.82 -0.16
CA ASP A 76 5.26 -19.92 -0.24
C ASP A 76 4.90 -18.48 -0.63
N GLN A 77 3.66 -18.25 -1.07
CA GLN A 77 3.09 -16.96 -1.43
C GLN A 77 2.13 -16.42 -0.36
N GLU A 78 2.14 -16.99 0.85
CA GLU A 78 1.31 -16.49 1.95
C GLU A 78 1.61 -15.01 2.21
N SER A 79 0.56 -14.22 2.32
CA SER A 79 0.64 -12.82 2.68
C SER A 79 -0.54 -12.41 3.55
N GLN A 80 -0.36 -11.32 4.28
CA GLN A 80 -1.34 -10.83 5.24
C GLN A 80 -1.58 -9.34 5.04
N MET A 81 -2.80 -8.92 5.33
CA MET A 81 -3.24 -7.54 5.24
C MET A 81 -4.09 -7.22 6.45
N TYR A 82 -3.82 -6.10 7.10
CA TYR A 82 -4.66 -5.58 8.16
C TYR A 82 -5.41 -4.35 7.64
N ARG A 83 -6.74 -4.35 7.76
CA ARG A 83 -7.57 -3.26 7.25
C ARG A 83 -8.12 -2.40 8.37
N VAL A 84 -7.97 -1.08 8.18
CA VAL A 84 -8.52 -0.05 9.04
C VAL A 84 -9.18 1.04 8.19
N SER A 85 -10.23 1.66 8.71
CA SER A 85 -10.96 2.69 7.97
C SER A 85 -11.18 3.94 8.81
N ARG A 86 -11.37 5.07 8.12
CA ARG A 86 -11.92 6.31 8.67
C ARG A 86 -13.30 6.55 8.08
N ALA A 87 -14.29 6.85 8.93
CA ALA A 87 -15.59 7.32 8.50
C ALA A 87 -15.69 8.86 8.65
N GLU A 88 -16.09 9.55 7.59
CA GLU A 88 -16.28 11.00 7.58
C GLU A 88 -17.44 11.35 6.62
N ASP A 89 -18.48 12.05 7.10
CA ASP A 89 -19.63 12.51 6.29
C ASP A 89 -20.17 11.48 5.28
N HIS A 90 -20.51 10.28 5.78
CA HIS A 90 -21.00 9.13 5.00
C HIS A 90 -20.03 8.54 3.97
N HIS A 91 -18.77 8.96 3.99
CA HIS A 91 -17.69 8.38 3.21
C HIS A 91 -16.82 7.50 4.09
N LEU A 92 -16.55 6.29 3.63
CA LEU A 92 -15.61 5.38 4.26
C LEU A 92 -14.30 5.39 3.46
N MET A 93 -13.22 5.80 4.09
CA MET A 93 -11.87 5.70 3.54
C MET A 93 -11.19 4.48 4.11
N THR A 94 -10.69 3.62 3.24
CA THR A 94 -10.07 2.36 3.62
C THR A 94 -8.56 2.45 3.44
N LEU A 95 -7.84 2.00 4.46
CA LEU A 95 -6.40 1.81 4.46
C LEU A 95 -6.10 0.32 4.68
N ASP A 96 -5.41 -0.26 3.71
CA ASP A 96 -4.92 -1.63 3.77
C ASP A 96 -3.43 -1.61 4.12
N LEU A 97 -3.11 -2.13 5.32
CA LEU A 97 -1.75 -2.36 5.77
C LEU A 97 -1.33 -3.76 5.36
N MET A 98 -0.69 -3.87 4.20
CA MET A 98 -0.04 -5.10 3.74
C MET A 98 1.18 -5.37 4.63
N LEU A 99 1.32 -6.60 5.10
CA LEU A 99 2.47 -7.00 5.91
C LEU A 99 3.56 -7.59 5.03
N VAL A 100 4.82 -7.23 5.29
CA VAL A 100 5.98 -7.84 4.64
C VAL A 100 6.06 -9.31 5.03
N ALA A 101 5.59 -10.16 4.13
CA ALA A 101 5.77 -11.60 4.17
C ALA A 101 7.11 -11.99 3.50
N PRO A 102 7.60 -13.23 3.67
CA PRO A 102 8.84 -13.68 3.02
C PRO A 102 8.86 -13.44 1.50
N VAL A 103 7.73 -13.65 0.81
CA VAL A 103 7.58 -13.40 -0.64
C VAL A 103 7.74 -11.92 -1.01
N PHE A 104 7.58 -10.99 -0.06
CA PHE A 104 7.69 -9.55 -0.25
C PHE A 104 8.96 -8.94 0.34
N GLU A 105 9.88 -9.72 0.91
CA GLU A 105 11.18 -9.19 1.36
C GLU A 105 11.98 -8.52 0.23
N PRO A 106 12.06 -9.09 -0.99
CA PRO A 106 12.70 -8.39 -2.11
C PRO A 106 11.98 -7.08 -2.48
N VAL A 107 10.65 -7.06 -2.40
CA VAL A 107 9.82 -5.86 -2.68
C VAL A 107 10.08 -4.78 -1.64
N TRP A 108 10.21 -5.16 -0.37
CA TRP A 108 10.59 -4.28 0.71
C TRP A 108 11.98 -3.71 0.45
N ASN A 109 12.99 -4.52 0.20
CA ASN A 109 14.36 -4.01 0.09
C ASN A 109 14.61 -3.14 -1.17
N ASP A 110 13.76 -3.24 -2.18
CA ASP A 110 13.81 -2.45 -3.42
C ASP A 110 12.89 -1.21 -3.43
N ARG A 111 12.41 -0.74 -2.27
CA ARG A 111 11.59 0.48 -2.18
C ARG A 111 12.35 1.71 -2.67
N GLU A 112 11.64 2.57 -3.39
CA GLU A 112 12.16 3.83 -3.91
C GLU A 112 11.53 5.03 -3.18
N THR A 113 12.16 6.19 -3.31
CA THR A 113 11.65 7.45 -2.75
C THR A 113 11.24 8.37 -3.87
N VAL A 114 10.01 8.87 -3.82
CA VAL A 114 9.45 9.79 -4.83
C VAL A 114 8.93 11.05 -4.15
N SER A 115 8.94 12.17 -4.86
CA SER A 115 8.36 13.43 -4.36
C SER A 115 6.90 13.53 -4.82
N LEU A 116 5.97 13.50 -3.87
CA LEU A 116 4.54 13.66 -4.12
C LEU A 116 4.04 14.91 -3.40
N GLY A 117 3.75 15.98 -4.16
CA GLY A 117 3.30 17.25 -3.58
C GLY A 117 4.33 17.91 -2.67
N GLY A 118 5.63 17.71 -2.95
CA GLY A 118 6.74 18.24 -2.15
C GLY A 118 7.12 17.39 -0.93
N ILE A 119 6.36 16.33 -0.65
CA ILE A 119 6.66 15.37 0.43
C ILE A 119 7.37 14.16 -0.19
N ALA A 120 8.52 13.79 0.38
CA ALA A 120 9.21 12.56 0.01
C ALA A 120 8.46 11.37 0.61
N ILE A 121 8.01 10.44 -0.23
CA ILE A 121 7.30 9.23 0.21
C ILE A 121 8.05 7.99 -0.26
N LYS A 122 7.99 6.93 0.55
CA LYS A 122 8.45 5.60 0.13
C LYS A 122 7.37 4.91 -0.69
N VAL A 123 7.73 4.33 -1.82
CA VAL A 123 6.84 3.56 -2.70
C VAL A 123 7.55 2.27 -3.11
N VAL A 124 6.80 1.19 -3.32
CA VAL A 124 7.38 -0.01 -3.92
C VAL A 124 7.90 0.32 -5.33
N SER A 125 9.05 -0.24 -5.72
CA SER A 125 9.52 -0.10 -7.10
C SER A 125 8.50 -0.68 -8.08
N LYS A 126 8.59 -0.29 -9.35
CA LYS A 126 7.75 -0.86 -10.41
C LYS A 126 7.85 -2.38 -10.47
N LYS A 127 9.08 -2.90 -10.37
CA LYS A 127 9.36 -4.34 -10.31
C LYS A 127 8.69 -4.97 -9.10
N GLY A 128 8.83 -4.35 -7.93
CA GLY A 128 8.18 -4.80 -6.70
C GLY A 128 6.66 -4.82 -6.81
N LEU A 129 6.06 -3.81 -7.45
CA LEU A 129 4.63 -3.74 -7.71
C LEU A 129 4.15 -4.89 -8.61
N ILE A 130 4.89 -5.18 -9.69
CA ILE A 130 4.62 -6.33 -10.57
C ILE A 130 4.71 -7.64 -9.78
N THR A 131 5.71 -7.82 -8.91
CA THR A 131 5.81 -8.99 -8.02
C THR A 131 4.59 -9.15 -7.13
N MET A 132 4.17 -8.10 -6.42
CA MET A 132 2.98 -8.15 -5.56
C MET A 132 1.70 -8.49 -6.35
N LYS A 133 1.57 -7.93 -7.56
CA LYS A 133 0.43 -8.17 -8.43
C LYS A 133 0.37 -9.60 -8.98
N ASN A 134 1.53 -10.19 -9.31
CA ASN A 134 1.58 -11.60 -9.72
C ASN A 134 1.15 -12.54 -8.59
N VAL A 135 1.52 -12.24 -7.34
CA VAL A 135 1.07 -13.01 -6.16
C VAL A 135 -0.43 -12.87 -5.92
N ALA A 136 -1.00 -11.68 -6.14
CA ALA A 136 -2.42 -11.43 -5.96
C ALA A 136 -3.29 -12.03 -7.09
N GLY A 137 -2.82 -11.98 -8.34
CA GLY A 137 -3.40 -12.70 -9.48
C GLY A 137 -4.82 -12.28 -9.90
N ARG A 138 -5.35 -11.14 -9.44
CA ARG A 138 -6.71 -10.69 -9.79
C ARG A 138 -6.74 -10.15 -11.23
N PRO A 139 -7.91 -10.13 -11.91
CA PRO A 139 -8.02 -9.59 -13.27
C PRO A 139 -7.48 -8.17 -13.43
N GLN A 140 -7.70 -7.28 -12.45
CA GLN A 140 -7.13 -5.92 -12.46
C GLN A 140 -5.61 -5.93 -12.31
N ASP A 141 -5.04 -6.86 -11.53
CA ASP A 141 -3.60 -6.95 -11.34
C ASP A 141 -2.89 -7.33 -12.64
N ILE A 142 -3.50 -8.23 -13.44
CA ILE A 142 -3.00 -8.57 -14.78
C ILE A 142 -3.01 -7.35 -15.69
N ALA A 143 -4.12 -6.60 -15.74
CA ALA A 143 -4.23 -5.39 -16.55
C ALA A 143 -3.21 -4.31 -16.13
N ASP A 144 -2.99 -4.15 -14.83
CA ASP A 144 -2.00 -3.21 -14.30
C ASP A 144 -0.57 -3.65 -14.65
N ILE A 145 -0.24 -4.95 -14.58
CA ILE A 145 1.08 -5.47 -15.00
C ILE A 145 1.34 -5.18 -16.47
N ASP A 146 0.36 -5.47 -17.34
CA ASP A 146 0.50 -5.23 -18.78
C ASP A 146 0.71 -3.74 -19.07
N ALA A 147 -0.01 -2.87 -18.37
CA ALA A 147 0.15 -1.43 -18.52
C ALA A 147 1.53 -0.95 -18.06
N LEU A 148 2.03 -1.45 -16.93
CA LEU A 148 3.34 -1.10 -16.40
C LEU A 148 4.48 -1.55 -17.32
N ARG A 149 4.38 -2.74 -17.94
CA ARG A 149 5.37 -3.26 -18.89
C ARG A 149 5.45 -2.45 -20.19
N ARG A 150 4.30 -2.05 -20.74
CA ARG A 150 4.27 -1.24 -21.98
C ARG A 150 4.97 0.11 -21.84
N LEU A 151 5.02 0.67 -20.62
CA LEU A 151 5.74 1.92 -20.37
C LEU A 151 7.27 1.76 -20.50
N ASP A 152 7.78 0.54 -20.37
CA ASP A 152 9.20 0.21 -20.55
C ASP A 152 9.55 -0.24 -21.98
N GLY A 153 8.55 -0.28 -22.88
CA GLY A 153 8.73 -0.75 -24.26
C GLY A 153 8.81 -2.27 -24.40
N GLU A 154 8.41 -3.01 -23.37
CA GLU A 154 8.25 -4.48 -23.37
C GLU A 154 6.93 -4.93 -24.02
#